data_AF-V5I6P8-F1
#
_entry.id   AF-V5I6P8-F1
#
_cell.length_a   1.000
_cell.length_b   1.000
_cell.length_c   1.000
_cell.angle_alpha   90.00
_cell.angle_beta   90.00
_cell.angle_gamma   90.00
#
_symmetry.space_group_name_H-M   'P 1'
#
loop_
_entity.id
_entity.type
_entity.pdbx_description
1 polymer ?
#
loop_
_entity_poly.entity_id
_entity_poly.type
_entity_poly.pdbx_seq_one_letter_code
_entity_poly.pdbx_strand_id
1 'polypeptide(L)'
;KEALIDELMFSNADAKNIVDNFAQQAQQEKEEKAKQPVVKVTQFSTGIQFSRQAQNSFLPVPTEEGPLYSYKTITIVTDGPRPPTDFEIMEKGFINYVRGETEQERAGGFKSNIACKTALQDALL
;
A
#
# COMPACT_ATOMS: atom_id res chain seq x y z
N LYS A 1 -24.53 -24.89 -26.48
CA LYS A 1 -25.43 -23.71 -26.52
C LYS A 1 -25.92 -23.48 -27.94
N GLU A 2 -25.03 -23.45 -28.94
CA GLU A 2 -25.40 -23.36 -30.36
C GLU A 2 -26.48 -24.37 -30.81
N ALA A 3 -26.35 -25.66 -30.47
CA ALA A 3 -27.32 -26.69 -30.89
C ALA A 3 -28.77 -26.44 -30.44
N LEU A 4 -28.98 -25.90 -29.22
CA LEU A 4 -30.32 -25.54 -28.75
C LEU A 4 -30.91 -24.39 -29.57
N ILE A 5 -30.06 -23.42 -29.93
CA ILE A 5 -30.47 -22.26 -30.72
C ILE A 5 -30.84 -22.71 -32.14
N ASP A 6 -30.02 -23.56 -32.75
CA ASP A 6 -30.29 -24.10 -34.09
C ASP A 6 -31.60 -24.91 -34.13
N GLU A 7 -31.87 -25.74 -33.12
CA GLU A 7 -33.09 -26.55 -33.09
C GLU A 7 -34.36 -25.71 -32.89
N LEU A 8 -34.28 -24.64 -32.09
CA LEU A 8 -35.37 -23.67 -31.96
C LEU A 8 -35.58 -22.84 -33.23
N MET A 9 -34.54 -22.62 -34.03
CA MET A 9 -34.62 -21.81 -35.25
C MET A 9 -35.12 -22.61 -36.47
N PHE A 10 -34.76 -23.89 -36.58
CA PHE A 10 -34.99 -24.68 -37.79
C PHE A 10 -35.98 -25.84 -37.63
N SER A 11 -36.32 -26.25 -36.41
CA SER A 11 -37.31 -27.31 -36.19
C SER A 11 -38.73 -26.73 -36.05
N ASN A 12 -39.73 -27.48 -36.53
CA ASN A 12 -41.15 -27.16 -36.39
C ASN A 12 -41.78 -27.83 -35.14
N ALA A 13 -40.97 -28.37 -34.22
CA ALA A 13 -41.47 -28.97 -32.98
C ALA A 13 -41.82 -27.90 -31.94
N ASP A 14 -42.63 -28.27 -30.94
CA ASP A 14 -43.00 -27.37 -29.86
C ASP A 14 -41.75 -26.94 -29.06
N ALA A 15 -41.55 -25.62 -28.96
CA ALA A 15 -40.42 -25.01 -28.26
C ALA A 15 -40.30 -25.49 -26.82
N LYS A 16 -41.42 -25.79 -26.15
CA LYS A 16 -41.40 -26.33 -24.77
C LYS A 16 -40.68 -27.67 -24.70
N ASN A 17 -41.00 -28.59 -25.61
CA ASN A 17 -40.38 -29.92 -25.65
C ASN A 17 -38.88 -29.85 -25.95
N ILE A 18 -38.46 -28.93 -26.84
CA ILE A 18 -37.06 -28.73 -27.19
C ILE A 18 -36.27 -28.24 -25.96
N VAL A 19 -36.77 -27.22 -25.26
CA VAL A 19 -36.11 -26.68 -24.06
C VAL A 19 -36.02 -27.72 -22.95
N ASP A 20 -37.09 -28.49 -22.73
CA ASP A 20 -37.12 -29.52 -21.69
C ASP A 20 -36.12 -30.65 -21.95
N ASN A 21 -35.98 -31.10 -23.20
CA ASN A 21 -34.99 -32.12 -23.57
C ASN A 21 -33.55 -31.64 -23.34
N PHE A 22 -33.22 -30.40 -23.74
CA PHE A 22 -31.88 -29.84 -23.50
C PHE A 22 -31.62 -29.56 -22.02
N ALA A 23 -32.65 -29.23 -21.23
CA ALA A 23 -32.52 -29.09 -19.79
C ALA A 23 -32.21 -30.43 -19.11
N GLN A 24 -32.85 -31.51 -19.53
CA GLN A 24 -32.57 -32.87 -19.05
C GLN A 24 -31.16 -33.33 -19.44
N GLN A 25 -30.74 -33.12 -20.69
CA GLN A 25 -29.38 -33.44 -21.13
C GLN A 25 -28.32 -32.65 -20.36
N ALA A 26 -28.53 -31.35 -20.14
CA ALA A 26 -27.61 -30.52 -19.37
C ALA A 26 -27.53 -30.92 -17.88
N GLN A 27 -28.60 -31.49 -17.31
CA GLN A 27 -28.58 -32.05 -15.95
C GLN A 27 -27.78 -33.36 -15.91
N GLN A 28 -27.98 -34.25 -16.89
CA GLN A 28 -27.23 -35.50 -17.00
C GLN A 28 -25.73 -35.25 -17.18
N GLU A 29 -25.33 -34.31 -18.03
CA GLU A 29 -23.92 -33.94 -18.22
C GLU A 29 -23.28 -33.36 -16.94
N LYS A 30 -24.05 -32.62 -16.13
CA LYS A 30 -23.56 -32.08 -14.85
C LYS A 30 -23.39 -33.18 -13.82
N GLU A 31 -24.30 -34.14 -13.77
CA GLU A 31 -24.24 -35.27 -12.84
C GLU A 31 -23.09 -36.23 -13.20
N GLU A 32 -22.81 -36.39 -14.50
CA GLU A 32 -21.66 -37.18 -14.98
C GLU A 32 -20.32 -36.48 -14.68
N LYS A 33 -20.24 -35.15 -14.84
CA LYS A 33 -19.06 -34.36 -14.45
C LYS A 33 -18.84 -34.28 -12.94
N ALA A 34 -19.89 -34.41 -12.13
CA ALA A 34 -19.80 -34.43 -10.67
C ALA A 34 -19.20 -35.74 -10.10
N LYS A 35 -19.17 -36.83 -10.88
CA LYS A 35 -18.55 -38.11 -10.49
C LYS A 35 -17.03 -38.13 -10.70
N GLN A 36 -16.46 -37.11 -11.34
CA GLN A 36 -15.01 -36.98 -11.54
C GLN A 36 -14.39 -36.20 -10.38
N PRO A 37 -13.22 -36.60 -9.86
CA PRO A 37 -12.60 -35.97 -8.71
C PRO A 37 -12.29 -34.49 -9.01
N VAL A 38 -12.93 -33.59 -8.26
CA VAL A 38 -12.80 -32.14 -8.40
C VAL A 38 -11.44 -31.69 -7.86
N VAL A 39 -10.43 -31.65 -8.72
CA VAL A 39 -9.21 -30.89 -8.44
C VAL A 39 -9.59 -29.41 -8.49
N LYS A 40 -9.56 -28.74 -7.33
CA LYS A 40 -9.85 -27.31 -7.21
C LYS A 40 -8.74 -26.51 -7.90
N VAL A 41 -8.89 -26.28 -9.20
CA VAL A 41 -8.04 -25.37 -9.95
C VAL A 41 -8.55 -23.95 -9.67
N THR A 42 -7.99 -23.29 -8.66
CA THR A 42 -8.31 -21.88 -8.31
C THR A 42 -7.64 -20.88 -9.25
N GLN A 43 -7.17 -21.33 -10.42
CA GLN A 43 -6.47 -20.49 -11.37
C GLN A 43 -7.40 -20.09 -12.50
N PHE A 44 -7.67 -18.78 -12.59
CA PHE A 44 -8.45 -18.19 -13.67
C PHE A 44 -7.62 -18.21 -14.96
N SER A 45 -7.69 -19.30 -15.70
CA SER A 45 -7.09 -19.40 -17.04
C SER A 45 -8.13 -18.93 -18.06
N THR A 46 -7.78 -17.94 -18.88
CA THR A 46 -8.54 -17.64 -20.10
C THR A 46 -8.46 -18.89 -20.97
N GLY A 47 -9.56 -19.62 -21.19
CA GLY A 47 -9.61 -20.95 -21.83
C GLY A 47 -9.16 -21.04 -23.30
N ILE A 48 -8.28 -20.14 -23.74
CA ILE A 48 -7.59 -20.13 -25.03
C ILE A 48 -6.10 -20.03 -24.69
N GLN A 49 -5.30 -21.02 -25.12
CA GLN A 49 -3.85 -20.96 -25.04
C GLN A 49 -3.35 -19.89 -26.03
N PHE A 50 -3.25 -18.64 -25.59
CA PHE A 50 -2.54 -17.63 -26.35
C PHE A 50 -1.07 -18.06 -26.45
N SER A 51 -0.59 -18.39 -27.65
CA SER A 51 0.82 -18.70 -27.96
C SER A 51 1.80 -17.52 -27.70
N ARG A 52 1.34 -16.47 -27.01
CA ARG A 52 2.08 -15.25 -26.69
C ARG A 52 2.76 -15.27 -25.33
N GLN A 53 3.09 -16.45 -24.80
CA GLN A 53 4.07 -16.54 -23.71
C GLN A 53 5.51 -16.27 -24.19
N ALA A 54 5.77 -16.20 -25.50
CA ALA A 54 7.11 -15.98 -26.05
C ALA A 54 7.55 -14.50 -26.14
N GLN A 55 6.76 -13.52 -25.68
CA GLN A 55 7.11 -12.09 -25.78
C GLN A 55 6.88 -11.28 -24.49
N ASN A 56 6.52 -11.91 -23.38
CA ASN A 56 6.53 -11.25 -22.06
C ASN A 56 7.71 -11.73 -21.22
N SER A 57 8.89 -11.78 -21.83
CA SER A 57 10.16 -11.90 -21.11
C SER A 57 10.67 -10.51 -20.72
N PHE A 58 9.78 -9.63 -20.23
CA PHE A 58 10.22 -8.46 -19.51
C PHE A 58 10.84 -8.96 -18.22
N LEU A 59 12.17 -8.97 -18.17
CA LEU A 59 12.89 -9.14 -16.93
C LEU A 59 12.33 -8.12 -15.95
N PRO A 60 11.91 -8.54 -14.73
CA PRO A 60 11.52 -7.58 -13.71
C PRO A 60 12.66 -6.58 -13.56
N VAL A 61 12.35 -5.30 -13.76
CA VAL A 61 13.31 -4.21 -13.59
C VAL A 61 13.88 -4.36 -12.18
N PRO A 62 15.20 -4.54 -12.01
CA PRO A 62 15.79 -4.54 -10.69
C PRO A 62 15.43 -3.23 -10.01
N THR A 63 14.62 -3.29 -8.95
CA THR A 63 14.47 -2.17 -8.05
C THR A 63 15.83 -2.06 -7.36
N GLU A 64 16.67 -1.13 -7.80
CA GLU A 64 17.83 -0.73 -7.01
C GLU A 64 17.32 -0.01 -5.76
N GLU A 65 16.77 -0.78 -4.82
CA GLU A 65 16.55 -0.33 -3.46
C GLU A 65 17.95 -0.15 -2.87
N GLY A 66 18.45 1.08 -2.97
CA GLY A 66 19.60 1.51 -2.21
C GLY A 66 19.41 1.22 -0.72
N PRO A 67 20.49 1.16 0.07
CA PRO A 67 20.39 0.88 1.49
C PRO A 67 19.37 1.82 2.15
N LEU A 68 18.46 1.25 2.95
CA LEU A 68 17.44 2.00 3.66
C LEU A 68 18.09 3.10 4.50
N TYR A 69 17.62 4.34 4.33
CA TYR A 69 18.11 5.46 5.12
C TYR A 69 17.87 5.21 6.62
N SER A 70 18.94 5.31 7.41
CA SER A 70 18.88 5.29 8.86
C SER A 70 19.33 6.65 9.39
N TYR A 71 18.47 7.30 10.17
CA TYR A 71 18.79 8.59 10.80
C TYR A 71 19.94 8.41 11.79
N LYS A 72 21.02 9.17 11.57
CA LYS A 72 22.11 9.32 12.53
C LYS A 72 22.07 10.72 13.10
N THR A 73 22.05 10.83 14.42
CA THR A 73 22.11 12.11 15.12
C THR A 73 23.43 12.81 14.82
N ILE A 74 23.35 14.12 14.59
CA ILE A 74 24.53 14.96 14.40
C ILE A 74 25.27 15.04 15.74
N THR A 75 26.57 14.76 15.71
CA THR A 75 27.47 14.92 16.85
C THR A 75 28.35 16.13 16.60
N ILE A 76 28.30 17.09 17.51
CA ILE A 76 29.12 18.30 17.47
C ILE A 76 30.15 18.13 18.59
N VAL A 77 31.44 18.19 18.23
CA VAL A 77 32.54 18.18 19.21
C VAL A 77 32.81 19.63 19.59
N THR A 78 32.82 19.91 20.88
CA THR A 78 32.95 21.26 21.44
C THR A 78 33.99 21.22 22.55
N ASP A 79 34.93 22.16 22.56
CA ASP A 79 35.99 22.24 23.58
C ASP A 79 35.55 22.99 24.86
N GLY A 80 34.28 23.40 24.92
CA GLY A 80 33.66 24.05 26.06
C GLY A 80 32.75 23.14 26.90
N PRO A 81 32.21 23.66 28.01
CA PRO A 81 31.24 22.94 28.82
C PRO A 81 29.98 22.64 28.01
N ARG A 82 29.39 21.47 28.24
CA ARG A 82 28.15 21.08 27.57
C ARG A 82 27.03 22.08 27.91
N PRO A 83 26.34 22.65 26.91
CA PRO A 83 25.24 23.57 27.16
C PRO A 83 24.09 22.85 27.88
N PRO A 84 23.33 23.57 28.75
CA PRO A 84 22.23 22.99 29.49
C PRO A 84 21.12 22.51 28.55
N THR A 85 20.42 21.46 28.98
CA THR A 85 19.27 20.91 28.26
C THR A 85 18.03 21.80 28.44
N ASP A 86 17.03 21.65 27.54
CA ASP A 86 15.79 22.46 27.58
C ASP A 86 15.04 22.33 28.91
N PHE A 87 15.14 21.16 29.54
CA PHE A 87 14.58 20.90 30.87
C PHE A 87 15.31 21.71 31.94
N GLU A 88 16.65 21.67 31.96
CA GLU A 88 17.45 22.44 32.90
C GLU A 88 17.29 23.95 32.72
N ILE A 89 17.12 24.41 31.49
CA ILE A 89 16.86 25.82 31.17
C ILE A 89 15.57 26.30 31.87
N MET A 90 14.53 25.45 31.87
CA MET A 90 13.24 25.73 32.51
C MET A 90 13.33 25.60 34.04
N GLU A 91 13.90 24.50 34.55
CA GLU A 91 14.00 24.22 35.99
C GLU A 91 14.85 25.26 36.73
N LYS A 92 15.98 25.64 36.16
CA LYS A 92 16.90 26.63 36.76
C LYS A 92 16.47 28.08 36.50
N GLY A 93 15.35 28.29 35.79
CA GLY A 93 14.76 29.61 35.60
C GLY A 93 15.57 30.55 34.72
N PHE A 94 16.41 30.04 33.80
CA PHE A 94 17.19 30.88 32.89
C PHE A 94 16.31 31.79 32.01
N ILE A 95 15.10 31.31 31.70
CA ILE A 95 14.10 32.04 30.89
C ILE A 95 13.64 33.34 31.57
N ASN A 96 13.74 33.46 32.90
CA ASN A 96 13.31 34.65 33.63
C ASN A 96 14.09 35.92 33.25
N TYR A 97 15.29 35.76 32.69
CA TYR A 97 16.15 36.86 32.24
C TYR A 97 16.06 37.12 30.73
N VAL A 98 15.15 36.44 30.04
CA VAL A 98 14.91 36.60 28.60
C VAL A 98 13.55 37.27 28.39
N ARG A 99 13.46 38.16 27.40
CA ARG A 99 12.20 38.82 27.03
C ARG A 99 11.14 37.76 26.69
N GLY A 100 9.94 37.91 27.27
CA GLY A 100 8.80 37.07 26.95
C GLY A 100 8.30 37.23 25.51
N GLU A 101 7.74 36.16 24.98
CA GLU A 101 7.14 36.12 23.64
C GLU A 101 5.79 36.84 23.56
N THR A 102 5.58 37.56 22.46
CA THR A 102 4.26 38.11 22.09
C THR A 102 3.41 37.04 21.40
N GLU A 103 2.10 37.25 21.32
CA GLU A 103 1.19 36.29 20.67
C GLU A 103 1.49 36.10 19.17
N GLN A 104 1.92 37.16 18.49
CA GLN A 104 2.31 37.12 17.08
C GLN A 104 3.57 36.27 16.88
N GLU A 105 4.57 36.45 17.73
CA GLU A 105 5.82 35.68 17.69
C GLU A 105 5.56 34.20 17.99
N ARG A 106 4.73 33.91 18.99
CA ARG A 106 4.32 32.55 19.32
C ARG A 106 3.58 31.88 18.16
N ALA A 107 2.72 32.61 17.45
CA ALA A 107 2.05 32.11 16.24
C ALA A 107 3.04 31.82 15.09
N GLY A 108 4.16 32.55 15.04
CA GLY A 108 5.28 32.30 14.13
C GLY A 108 6.24 31.19 14.56
N GLY A 109 5.95 30.49 15.66
CA GLY A 109 6.80 29.41 16.19
C GLY A 109 7.97 29.88 17.06
N PHE A 110 8.08 31.18 17.35
CA PHE A 110 9.08 31.69 18.28
C PHE A 110 8.69 31.37 19.73
N LYS A 111 9.68 30.94 20.50
CA LYS A 111 9.58 30.76 21.95
C LYS A 111 10.80 31.34 22.62
N SER A 112 10.60 31.99 23.76
CA SER A 112 11.65 32.62 24.57
C SER A 112 12.72 31.61 25.02
N ASN A 113 12.31 30.34 25.23
CA ASN A 113 13.22 29.24 25.51
C ASN A 113 14.24 29.01 24.37
N ILE A 114 13.81 29.10 23.10
CA ILE A 114 14.70 28.89 21.95
C ILE A 114 15.79 29.96 21.94
N ALA A 115 15.42 31.23 22.13
CA ALA A 115 16.38 32.33 22.22
C ALA A 115 17.37 32.15 23.39
N CYS A 116 16.87 31.73 24.56
CA CYS A 116 17.70 31.43 25.72
C CYS A 116 18.71 30.31 25.43
N LYS A 117 18.24 29.21 24.83
CA LYS A 117 19.08 28.06 24.46
C LYS A 117 20.16 28.44 23.46
N THR A 118 19.82 29.18 22.41
CA THR A 118 20.79 29.65 21.41
C THR A 118 21.86 30.52 22.06
N ALA A 119 21.46 31.49 22.89
CA ALA A 119 22.43 32.36 23.58
C ALA A 119 23.38 31.57 24.50
N LEU A 120 22.88 30.55 25.21
CA LEU A 120 23.71 29.68 26.04
C LEU A 120 24.61 28.76 25.22
N GLN A 121 24.13 28.28 24.07
CA GLN A 121 24.94 27.49 23.15
C GLN A 121 26.09 28.33 22.59
N ASP A 122 25.81 29.51 22.07
CA ASP A 122 26.82 30.41 21.49
C ASP A 122 27.87 30.89 22.52
N ALA A 123 27.50 30.95 23.80
CA ALA A 123 28.43 31.34 24.87
C ALA A 123 29.31 30.20 25.39
N LEU A 124 28.93 28.94 25.15
CA LEU A 124 29.59 27.76 25.73
C LEU A 124 30.23 26.83 24.69
N LEU A 125 29.78 26.88 23.43
CA LEU A 125 30.43 26.24 22.29
C LEU A 125 31.68 27.00 21.85
#